data_AF-A0A2N6C3W6-F1
#
_entry.id   AF-A0A2N6C3W6-F1
#
_cell.length_a   1.000
_cell.length_b   1.000
_cell.length_c   1.000
_cell.angle_alpha   90.00
_cell.angle_beta   90.00
_cell.angle_gamma   90.00
#
_symmetry.space_group_name_H-M   'P 1'
#
loop_
_entity.id
_entity.type
_entity.pdbx_description
1 polymer ?
#
loop_
_entity_poly.entity_id
_entity_poly.type
_entity_poly.pdbx_seq_one_letter_code
_entity_poly.pdbx_strand_id
1 'polypeptide(L)'
;MRKLTQKKFSISIEQKRFLENYRRWGYSDRSSIVRDALNSFMKELEAAERKTLMKKKAQELSSDYKEGRLTIFSETDNRDDR
;
A
#
# COMPACT_ATOMS: atom_id res chain seq x y z
N MET A 1 28.10 3.49 -2.37
CA MET A 1 27.68 2.07 -2.55
C MET A 1 26.71 1.69 -1.45
N ARG A 2 25.48 1.26 -1.77
CA ARG A 2 24.58 0.64 -0.77
C ARG A 2 25.14 -0.74 -0.42
N LYS A 3 25.28 -1.06 0.88
CA LYS A 3 25.70 -2.40 1.32
C LYS A 3 24.59 -3.40 0.96
N LEU A 4 24.91 -4.37 0.11
CA LEU A 4 24.02 -5.50 -0.20
C LEU A 4 24.13 -6.52 0.93
N THR A 5 23.12 -6.57 1.80
CA THR A 5 23.04 -7.59 2.85
C THR A 5 22.52 -8.89 2.26
N GLN A 6 23.38 -9.90 2.14
CA GLN A 6 22.97 -11.24 1.70
C GLN A 6 22.54 -12.07 2.92
N LYS A 7 21.27 -12.48 2.98
CA LYS A 7 20.77 -13.42 3.98
C LYS A 7 20.62 -14.81 3.36
N LYS A 8 21.06 -15.83 4.10
CA LYS A 8 20.83 -17.25 3.78
C LYS A 8 19.66 -17.75 4.62
N PHE A 9 18.79 -18.56 4.03
CA PHE A 9 17.67 -19.17 4.72
C PHE A 9 17.44 -20.58 4.15
N SER A 10 16.88 -21.45 4.99
CA SER A 10 16.46 -22.78 4.58
C SER A 10 15.08 -22.71 3.93
N ILE A 11 14.86 -23.53 2.91
CA ILE A 11 13.57 -23.65 2.21
C ILE A 11 13.15 -25.12 2.16
N SER A 12 11.84 -25.34 2.02
CA SER A 12 11.31 -26.69 1.80
C SER A 12 11.73 -27.23 0.43
N ILE A 13 11.61 -28.56 0.27
CA ILE A 13 11.88 -29.23 -1.02
C ILE A 13 10.93 -28.71 -2.11
N GLU A 14 9.67 -28.46 -1.76
CA GLU A 14 8.67 -27.91 -2.68
C GLU A 14 9.04 -26.50 -3.15
N GLN A 15 9.44 -25.63 -2.22
CA GLN A 15 9.91 -24.28 -2.55
C GLN A 15 11.15 -24.32 -3.45
N LYS A 16 12.06 -25.27 -3.22
CA LYS A 16 13.22 -25.46 -4.08
C LYS A 16 12.80 -25.85 -5.51
N ARG A 17 11.92 -26.85 -5.66
CA ARG A 17 11.39 -27.30 -6.96
C ARG A 17 10.66 -26.19 -7.71
N PHE A 18 9.89 -25.38 -6.99
CA PHE A 18 9.28 -24.17 -7.55
C PHE A 18 10.36 -23.24 -8.11
N LEU A 19 11.35 -22.88 -7.29
CA LEU A 19 12.42 -21.95 -7.69
C LEU A 19 13.33 -22.49 -8.79
N GLU A 20 13.42 -23.80 -9.01
CA GLU A 20 14.18 -24.40 -10.12
C GLU A 20 13.59 -24.05 -11.49
N ASN A 21 12.30 -23.73 -11.55
CA ASN A 21 11.59 -23.34 -12.78
C ASN A 21 11.70 -21.84 -13.11
N TYR A 22 12.55 -21.08 -12.41
CA TYR A 22 12.67 -19.61 -12.54
C TYR A 22 12.77 -19.09 -13.98
N ARG A 23 13.49 -19.80 -14.86
CA ARG A 23 13.66 -19.41 -16.27
C ARG A 23 12.35 -19.46 -17.06
N ARG A 24 11.42 -20.35 -16.71
CA ARG A 24 10.11 -20.45 -17.37
C ARG A 24 9.26 -19.20 -17.15
N TRP A 25 9.56 -18.42 -16.13
CA TRP A 25 8.89 -17.17 -15.79
C TRP A 25 9.72 -15.92 -16.15
N GLY A 26 10.80 -16.09 -16.93
CA GLY A 26 11.60 -14.97 -17.45
C GLY A 26 12.65 -14.40 -16.48
N TYR A 27 12.94 -15.09 -15.37
CA TYR A 27 13.94 -14.62 -14.40
C TYR A 27 15.36 -15.09 -14.75
N SER A 28 16.35 -14.24 -14.43
CA SER A 28 17.78 -14.52 -14.63
C SER A 28 18.33 -15.55 -13.64
N ASP A 29 17.82 -15.53 -12.40
CA ASP A 29 18.28 -16.38 -11.31
C ASP A 29 17.21 -16.54 -10.22
N ARG A 30 17.40 -17.51 -9.32
CA ARG A 30 16.45 -17.80 -8.24
C ARG A 30 16.27 -16.62 -7.27
N SER A 31 17.32 -15.83 -7.06
CA SER A 31 17.24 -14.66 -6.17
C SER A 31 16.45 -13.52 -6.81
N SER A 32 16.46 -13.36 -8.14
CA SER A 32 15.64 -12.37 -8.84
C SER A 32 14.13 -12.60 -8.63
N ILE A 33 13.65 -13.84 -8.79
CA ILE A 33 12.23 -14.16 -8.53
C ILE A 33 11.86 -13.98 -7.06
N VAL A 34 12.72 -14.38 -6.13
CA VAL A 34 12.46 -14.20 -4.69
C VAL A 34 12.39 -12.71 -4.35
N ARG A 35 13.29 -11.89 -4.90
CA ARG A 35 13.27 -10.44 -4.68
C ARG A 35 11.99 -9.81 -5.24
N ASP A 36 11.55 -10.22 -6.43
CA ASP A 36 10.36 -9.64 -7.04
C ASP A 36 9.07 -10.06 -6.31
N ALA A 37 8.98 -11.32 -5.89
CA ALA A 37 7.89 -11.80 -5.05
C ALA A 37 7.82 -11.06 -3.71
N LEU A 38 8.97 -10.85 -3.05
CA LEU A 38 9.03 -10.07 -1.80
C LEU A 38 8.64 -8.61 -2.02
N ASN A 39 9.08 -7.97 -3.10
CA ASN A 39 8.69 -6.60 -3.43
C ASN A 39 7.19 -6.48 -3.66
N SER A 40 6.59 -7.45 -4.35
CA SER A 40 5.15 -7.50 -4.59
C SER A 40 4.38 -7.64 -3.28
N PHE A 41 4.81 -8.58 -2.42
CA PHE A 41 4.22 -8.78 -1.11
C PHE A 41 4.32 -7.54 -0.21
N MET A 42 5.47 -6.85 -0.18
CA MET A 42 5.62 -5.60 0.57
C MET A 42 4.65 -4.52 0.09
N LYS A 43 4.51 -4.33 -1.23
CA LYS A 43 3.56 -3.36 -1.81
C LYS A 43 2.12 -3.68 -1.45
N GLU A 44 1.75 -4.95 -1.44
CA GLU A 44 0.41 -5.40 -1.04
C GLU A 44 0.13 -5.09 0.43
N LEU A 45 1.08 -5.37 1.32
CA LEU A 45 0.96 -5.05 2.75
C LEU A 45 0.79 -3.54 2.98
N GLU A 46 1.63 -2.72 2.36
CA GLU A 46 1.51 -1.26 2.46
C GLU A 46 0.16 -0.76 1.91
N ALA A 47 -0.32 -1.34 0.80
CA ALA A 47 -1.61 -0.99 0.24
C ALA A 47 -2.77 -1.38 1.16
N ALA A 48 -2.69 -2.54 1.82
CA ALA A 48 -3.67 -2.98 2.81
C ALA A 48 -3.69 -2.03 4.03
N GLU A 49 -2.51 -1.65 4.54
CA GLU A 49 -2.40 -0.70 5.64
C GLU A 49 -2.95 0.70 5.28
N ARG A 50 -2.66 1.20 4.08
CA ARG A 50 -3.25 2.46 3.60
C ARG A 50 -4.78 2.38 3.54
N LYS A 51 -5.33 1.25 3.09
CA LYS A 51 -6.79 1.05 3.04
C LYS A 51 -7.43 1.03 4.43
N THR A 52 -6.79 0.40 5.42
CA THR A 52 -7.32 0.37 6.79
C THR A 52 -7.27 1.76 7.43
N LEU A 53 -6.19 2.51 7.22
CA LEU A 53 -6.08 3.90 7.67
C LEU A 53 -7.14 4.80 7.03
N MET A 54 -7.34 4.69 5.71
CA MET A 54 -8.39 5.43 5.00
C MET A 54 -9.78 5.09 5.53
N LYS A 55 -10.06 3.81 5.78
CA LYS A 55 -11.34 3.37 6.36
C LYS A 55 -11.56 3.96 7.74
N LYS A 56 -10.53 3.96 8.60
CA LYS A 56 -10.60 4.55 9.95
C LYS A 56 -10.87 6.06 9.87
N LYS A 57 -10.12 6.79 9.05
CA LYS A 57 -10.30 8.24 8.88
C LYS A 57 -11.67 8.60 8.29
N ALA A 58 -12.18 7.80 7.35
CA ALA A 58 -13.52 7.98 6.81
C ALA A 58 -14.60 7.77 7.88
N GLN A 59 -14.41 6.81 8.78
CA GLN A 59 -15.32 6.58 9.90
C GLN A 59 -15.30 7.75 10.89
N GLU A 60 -14.12 8.27 11.24
CA GLU A 60 -13.96 9.46 12.12
C GLU A 60 -14.64 10.71 11.52
N LEU A 61 -14.42 10.98 10.23
CA LEU A 61 -15.10 12.09 9.54
C LEU A 61 -16.61 11.88 9.47
N SER A 62 -17.08 10.64 9.30
CA SER A 62 -18.51 10.36 9.24
C SER A 62 -19.25 10.67 10.54
N SER A 63 -18.58 10.62 11.70
CA SER A 63 -19.12 11.11 12.96
C SER A 63 -19.28 12.63 12.94
N ASP A 64 -18.27 13.37 12.47
CA ASP A 64 -18.32 14.84 12.38
C ASP A 64 -19.48 15.33 11.48
N TYR A 65 -19.77 14.61 10.39
CA TYR A 65 -20.91 14.90 9.52
C TYR A 65 -22.28 14.51 10.10
N LYS A 66 -22.32 13.61 11.09
CA LYS A 66 -23.57 13.23 11.77
C LYS A 66 -23.89 14.13 12.96
N GLU A 67 -22.89 14.75 13.58
CA GLU A 67 -23.05 15.47 14.86
C GLU A 67 -23.23 16.98 14.75
N GLY A 68 -23.14 17.64 13.60
CA GLY A 68 -23.61 19.02 13.57
C GLY A 68 -23.42 19.83 12.32
N ARG A 69 -24.39 20.74 12.15
CA ARG A 69 -24.23 22.05 11.53
C ARG A 69 -23.41 22.01 10.25
N LEU A 70 -24.09 21.80 9.12
CA LEU A 70 -23.72 22.57 7.94
C LEU A 70 -23.71 24.04 8.39
N THR A 71 -22.52 24.61 8.60
CA THR A 71 -22.34 26.05 8.44
C THR A 71 -22.67 26.30 6.98
N ILE A 72 -23.95 26.55 6.71
CA ILE A 72 -24.41 27.16 5.48
C ILE A 72 -23.55 28.41 5.37
N PHE A 73 -22.64 28.43 4.39
CA PHE A 73 -21.95 29.65 4.03
C PHE A 73 -23.05 30.59 3.59
N SER A 74 -23.53 31.43 4.51
CA SER A 74 -24.48 32.48 4.21
C SER A 74 -23.83 33.33 3.14
N GLU A 75 -24.49 33.42 1.98
CA GLU A 75 -24.16 34.35 0.91
C GLU A 75 -23.82 35.70 1.55
N THR A 76 -22.57 36.11 1.36
CA THR A 76 -22.20 37.49 1.61
C THR A 76 -22.84 38.28 0.46
N ASP A 77 -24.03 38.83 0.74
CA ASP A 77 -24.71 39.84 -0.05
C ASP A 77 -23.79 41.07 -0.12
N ASN A 78 -22.85 41.05 -1.07
CA ASN A 78 -22.06 42.22 -1.43
C ASN A 78 -22.98 43.15 -2.23
N ARG A 79 -23.81 43.92 -1.52
CA ARG A 79 -24.37 45.16 -2.05
C ARG A 79 -23.28 46.21 -2.06
N ASP A 80 -22.65 46.38 -3.20
CA ASP A 80 -21.90 47.60 -3.51
C ASP A 80 -22.92 48.73 -3.82
N ASP A 81 -23.31 49.46 -2.78
CA ASP A 81 -23.85 50.81 -2.90
C ASP A 81 -22.71 51.81 -2.62
N ARG A 82 -22.03 52.29 -3.67
CA ARG A 82 -21.58 53.68 -3.83
C ARG A 82 -20.89 53.97 -5.16
#